data_AF-X0TR07-F1
#
_entry.id   AF-X0TR07-F1
#
_cell.length_a   1.000
_cell.length_b   1.000
_cell.length_c   1.000
_cell.angle_alpha   90.00
_cell.angle_beta   90.00
_cell.angle_gamma   90.00
#
_symmetry.space_group_name_H-M   'P 1'
#
loop_
_entity.id
_entity.type
_entity.pdbx_description
1 polymer ?
#
loop_
_entity_poly.entity_id
_entity_poly.type
_entity_poly.pdbx_seq_one_letter_code
_entity_poly.pdbx_strand_id
1 'polypeptide(L)'
;MWRDPANTVAEDVVLREGLTIKEVTSGHREKNKVPLMRDEEIIEYPVDQNTITKRYTEEAIKFIKACKDEPFFLYLPHTMVHRPLHVSDAFAKTEGTGDALIHDAIEEIDWSVGEVLKAVKKAGIDENTLVIFTSDNGAAVGSSLPFRSKKGSVYDGGIREPTVMRWPDHIPAGQRCTEVAAT
;
A
#
# COMPACT_ATOMS: atom_id res chain seq x y z
N MET A 1 -4.83 -23.72 -0.63
CA MET A 1 -4.93 -23.44 -2.07
C MET A 1 -4.26 -22.10 -2.36
N TRP A 2 -3.34 -22.03 -3.33
CA TRP A 2 -2.60 -20.82 -3.73
C TRP A 2 -3.49 -19.66 -4.16
N ARG A 3 -4.66 -20.04 -4.65
CA ARG A 3 -5.76 -19.19 -5.05
C ARG A 3 -6.91 -19.44 -4.08
N ASP A 4 -7.71 -18.44 -3.77
CA ASP A 4 -9.04 -18.71 -3.25
C ASP A 4 -9.84 -19.43 -4.34
N PRO A 5 -10.53 -20.56 -4.11
CA PRO A 5 -11.33 -21.21 -5.14
C PRO A 5 -12.23 -20.26 -5.94
N ALA A 6 -12.71 -19.18 -5.30
CA ALA A 6 -13.54 -18.15 -5.90
C ALA A 6 -12.83 -17.29 -6.96
N ASN A 7 -11.51 -17.09 -6.87
CA ASN A 7 -10.79 -16.25 -7.81
C ASN A 7 -10.56 -16.99 -9.13
N THR A 8 -10.58 -16.31 -10.27
CA THR A 8 -10.17 -16.88 -11.57
C THR A 8 -8.68 -16.61 -11.82
N VAL A 9 -8.13 -17.20 -12.89
CA VAL A 9 -6.78 -16.88 -13.38
C VAL A 9 -6.98 -16.21 -14.74
N ALA A 10 -6.41 -15.02 -14.91
CA ALA A 10 -6.53 -14.26 -16.15
C ALA A 10 -5.92 -15.04 -17.33
N GLU A 11 -6.45 -14.84 -18.53
CA GLU A 11 -5.95 -15.49 -19.75
C GLU A 11 -4.49 -15.12 -20.05
N ASP A 12 -4.10 -13.90 -19.72
CA ASP A 12 -2.77 -13.31 -19.91
C ASP A 12 -1.93 -13.28 -18.62
N VAL A 13 -2.22 -14.16 -17.67
CA VAL A 13 -1.53 -14.22 -16.37
C VAL A 13 -0.01 -14.30 -16.52
N VAL A 14 0.70 -13.49 -15.74
CA VAL A 14 2.17 -13.55 -15.64
C VAL A 14 2.55 -14.57 -14.57
N LEU A 15 3.11 -15.69 -14.99
CA LEU A 15 3.65 -16.71 -14.08
C LEU A 15 5.16 -16.55 -13.91
N ARG A 16 5.62 -16.47 -12.66
CA ARG A 16 7.03 -16.35 -12.30
C ARG A 16 7.57 -17.65 -11.72
N GLU A 17 8.89 -17.69 -11.50
CA GLU A 17 9.60 -18.83 -10.91
C GLU A 17 9.45 -20.15 -11.71
N GLY A 18 9.09 -20.07 -13.00
CA GLY A 18 8.87 -21.24 -13.85
C GLY A 18 7.56 -21.99 -13.58
N LEU A 19 6.64 -21.41 -12.80
CA LEU A 19 5.35 -22.02 -12.51
C LEU A 19 4.46 -22.14 -13.75
N THR A 20 3.68 -23.21 -13.79
CA THR A 20 2.65 -23.45 -14.80
C THR A 20 1.25 -23.16 -14.25
N ILE A 21 0.29 -22.89 -15.14
CA ILE A 21 -1.12 -22.67 -14.76
C ILE A 21 -1.67 -23.87 -13.98
N LYS A 22 -1.28 -25.09 -14.37
CA LYS A 22 -1.68 -26.31 -13.68
C LYS A 22 -1.21 -26.31 -12.22
N GLU A 23 0.03 -25.90 -11.95
CA GLU A 23 0.57 -25.84 -10.58
C GLU A 23 -0.09 -24.77 -9.72
N VAL A 24 -0.37 -23.60 -10.30
CA VAL A 24 -1.11 -22.51 -9.62
C VAL A 24 -2.52 -22.96 -9.25
N THR A 25 -3.19 -23.67 -10.16
CA THR A 25 -4.57 -24.14 -9.95
C THR A 25 -4.67 -25.41 -9.09
N SER A 26 -3.64 -26.27 -9.06
CA SER A 26 -3.67 -27.54 -8.33
C SER A 26 -3.03 -27.51 -6.93
N GLY A 27 -2.34 -26.44 -6.56
CA GLY A 27 -1.39 -26.46 -5.44
C GLY A 27 -1.86 -25.93 -4.06
N HIS A 28 -0.91 -25.87 -3.12
CA HIS A 28 -1.08 -25.54 -1.70
C HIS A 28 -0.37 -24.24 -1.33
N ARG A 29 -0.92 -23.42 -0.42
CA ARG A 29 -0.32 -22.13 -0.04
C ARG A 29 1.11 -22.31 0.49
N GLU A 30 2.06 -21.61 -0.10
CA GLU A 30 3.40 -21.38 0.45
C GLU A 30 3.45 -20.00 1.07
N LYS A 31 4.26 -19.90 2.12
CA LYS A 31 4.43 -18.65 2.87
C LYS A 31 5.09 -17.59 1.99
N ASN A 32 4.60 -16.36 2.04
CA ASN A 32 5.13 -15.18 1.35
C ASN A 32 5.08 -15.20 -0.19
N LYS A 33 4.43 -16.20 -0.80
CA LYS A 33 4.10 -16.18 -2.23
C LYS A 33 2.62 -15.83 -2.37
N VAL A 34 2.35 -14.64 -2.88
CA VAL A 34 1.00 -14.08 -2.95
C VAL A 34 0.65 -13.71 -4.40
N PRO A 35 -0.63 -13.84 -4.79
CA PRO A 35 -1.09 -13.36 -6.08
C PRO A 35 -1.16 -11.85 -6.10
N LEU A 36 -0.96 -11.26 -7.27
CA LEU A 36 -1.57 -9.98 -7.58
C LEU A 36 -2.86 -10.20 -8.33
N MET A 37 -3.87 -9.45 -7.93
CA MET A 37 -5.21 -9.57 -8.48
C MET A 37 -5.66 -8.28 -9.13
N ARG A 38 -6.54 -8.44 -10.13
CA ARG A 38 -7.41 -7.39 -10.66
C ARG A 38 -8.82 -7.92 -10.56
N ASP A 39 -9.66 -7.21 -9.80
CA ASP A 39 -10.99 -7.67 -9.45
C ASP A 39 -10.93 -9.07 -8.83
N GLU A 40 -11.54 -10.07 -9.46
CA GLU A 40 -11.56 -11.46 -9.00
C GLU A 40 -10.50 -12.34 -9.68
N GLU A 41 -9.65 -11.77 -10.54
CA GLU A 41 -8.71 -12.52 -11.37
C GLU A 41 -7.27 -12.39 -10.86
N ILE A 42 -6.55 -13.51 -10.79
CA ILE A 42 -5.09 -13.50 -10.64
C ILE A 42 -4.47 -13.05 -11.96
N ILE A 43 -3.75 -11.93 -11.93
CA ILE A 43 -3.02 -11.39 -13.08
C ILE A 43 -1.51 -11.67 -13.01
N GLU A 44 -0.98 -12.01 -11.82
CA GLU A 44 0.42 -12.37 -11.65
C GLU A 44 0.63 -13.30 -10.45
N TYR A 45 1.49 -14.32 -10.61
CA TYR A 45 1.78 -15.28 -9.56
C TYR A 45 3.18 -15.94 -9.62
N PRO A 46 3.93 -16.00 -8.49
CA PRO A 46 3.82 -15.06 -7.38
C PRO A 46 4.12 -13.64 -7.87
N VAL A 47 3.54 -12.64 -7.22
CA VAL A 47 3.83 -11.26 -7.59
C VAL A 47 5.28 -10.88 -7.26
N ASP A 48 5.89 -10.12 -8.16
CA ASP A 48 7.12 -9.40 -7.85
C ASP A 48 6.85 -8.23 -6.91
N GLN A 49 7.07 -8.48 -5.62
CA GLN A 49 6.79 -7.52 -4.55
C GLN A 49 7.61 -6.23 -4.66
N ASN A 50 8.76 -6.22 -5.35
CA ASN A 50 9.55 -5.01 -5.58
C ASN A 50 8.81 -4.01 -6.50
N THR A 51 7.74 -4.44 -7.17
CA THR A 51 6.98 -3.60 -8.12
C THR A 51 5.67 -3.06 -7.55
N ILE A 52 5.21 -3.57 -6.41
CA ILE A 52 3.84 -3.35 -5.92
C ILE A 52 3.57 -1.89 -5.59
N THR A 53 4.47 -1.22 -4.86
CA THR A 53 4.28 0.19 -4.47
C THR A 53 4.03 1.05 -5.71
N LYS A 54 4.95 0.99 -6.68
CA LYS A 54 4.83 1.72 -7.95
C LYS A 54 3.54 1.38 -8.71
N ARG A 55 3.17 0.10 -8.81
CA ARG A 55 1.94 -0.30 -9.54
C ARG A 55 0.68 0.23 -8.88
N TYR A 56 0.63 0.23 -7.55
CA TYR A 56 -0.46 0.83 -6.79
C TYR A 56 -0.52 2.34 -7.03
N THR A 57 0.62 3.02 -7.02
CA THR A 57 0.71 4.45 -7.36
C THR A 57 0.18 4.73 -8.77
N GLU A 58 0.60 3.96 -9.77
CA GLU A 58 0.21 4.13 -11.17
C GLU A 58 -1.30 3.91 -11.39
N GLU A 59 -1.87 2.88 -10.77
CA GLU A 59 -3.32 2.62 -10.84
C GLU A 59 -4.14 3.69 -10.09
N ALA A 60 -3.68 4.16 -8.94
CA ALA A 60 -4.30 5.28 -8.23
C ALA A 60 -4.33 6.56 -9.10
N ILE A 61 -3.20 6.90 -9.74
CA ILE A 61 -3.11 8.05 -10.64
C ILE A 61 -4.03 7.88 -11.85
N LYS A 62 -4.09 6.68 -12.42
CA LYS A 62 -4.98 6.36 -13.54
C LYS A 62 -6.45 6.52 -13.13
N PHE A 63 -6.83 6.01 -11.97
CA PHE A 63 -8.17 6.14 -11.41
C PHE A 63 -8.56 7.61 -11.21
N ILE A 64 -7.71 8.40 -10.54
CA ILE A 64 -7.94 9.84 -10.34
C ILE A 64 -8.16 10.57 -11.66
N LYS A 65 -7.33 10.30 -12.68
CA LYS A 65 -7.48 10.92 -14.00
C LYS A 65 -8.79 10.55 -14.69
N ALA A 66 -9.26 9.32 -14.51
CA ALA A 66 -10.48 8.82 -15.13
C ALA A 66 -11.75 9.31 -14.41
N CYS A 67 -11.67 9.51 -13.09
CA CYS A 67 -12.83 9.84 -12.25
C CYS A 67 -12.93 11.31 -11.86
N LYS A 68 -11.97 12.18 -12.24
CA LYS A 68 -11.90 13.59 -11.80
C LYS A 68 -13.17 14.44 -12.02
N ASP A 69 -14.05 14.04 -12.92
CA ASP A 69 -15.26 14.80 -13.28
C ASP A 69 -16.47 14.42 -12.41
N GLU A 70 -16.35 13.39 -11.55
CA GLU A 70 -17.38 12.91 -10.62
C GLU A 70 -16.79 12.71 -9.21
N PRO A 71 -17.60 12.78 -8.13
CA PRO A 71 -17.13 12.39 -6.80
C PRO A 71 -16.67 10.93 -6.78
N PHE A 72 -15.51 10.66 -6.18
CA PHE A 72 -14.98 9.31 -6.06
C PHE A 72 -14.46 9.01 -4.66
N PHE A 73 -14.34 7.71 -4.37
CA PHE A 73 -13.63 7.19 -3.21
C PHE A 73 -12.49 6.30 -3.69
N LEU A 74 -11.26 6.63 -3.29
CA LEU A 74 -10.08 5.83 -3.56
C LEU A 74 -9.52 5.29 -2.24
N TYR A 75 -9.54 3.97 -2.10
CA TYR A 75 -8.86 3.27 -1.02
C TYR A 75 -7.55 2.68 -1.55
N LEU A 76 -6.42 3.14 -1.02
CA LEU A 76 -5.07 2.75 -1.46
C LEU A 76 -4.28 2.09 -0.32
N PRO A 77 -4.55 0.81 -0.01
CA PRO A 77 -3.84 0.09 1.04
C PRO A 77 -2.50 -0.42 0.53
N HIS A 78 -1.44 0.38 0.68
CA HIS A 78 -0.09 -0.10 0.41
C HIS A 78 0.23 -1.33 1.26
N THR A 79 0.81 -2.36 0.63
CA THR A 79 1.23 -3.59 1.33
C THR A 79 2.55 -3.39 2.06
N MET A 80 3.47 -2.60 1.50
CA MET A 80 4.64 -2.12 2.23
C MET A 80 4.18 -1.11 3.29
N VAL A 81 4.66 -1.16 4.53
CA VAL A 81 5.89 -1.80 5.01
C VAL A 81 5.69 -3.17 5.71
N HIS A 82 4.68 -3.94 5.33
CA HIS A 82 4.50 -5.28 5.89
C HIS A 82 5.63 -6.24 5.43
N ARG A 83 6.05 -7.16 6.31
CA ARG A 83 7.07 -8.17 5.98
C ARG A 83 6.52 -9.25 5.04
N PRO A 84 7.36 -9.86 4.18
CA PRO A 84 8.75 -9.50 3.90
C PRO A 84 8.84 -8.13 3.20
N LEU A 85 9.85 -7.34 3.55
CA LEU A 85 10.06 -6.03 2.95
C LEU A 85 10.66 -6.18 1.56
N HIS A 86 10.10 -5.43 0.62
CA HIS A 86 10.53 -5.31 -0.76
C HIS A 86 10.48 -3.84 -1.18
N VAL A 87 11.43 -3.43 -1.99
CA VAL A 87 11.59 -2.05 -2.45
C VAL A 87 12.02 -2.10 -3.90
N SER A 88 11.54 -1.16 -4.72
CA SER A 88 12.01 -1.07 -6.10
C SER A 88 13.48 -0.64 -6.20
N ASP A 89 14.14 -0.96 -7.30
CA ASP A 89 15.55 -0.62 -7.54
C ASP A 89 15.83 0.89 -7.40
N ALA A 90 14.83 1.75 -7.65
CA ALA A 90 14.97 3.20 -7.52
C ALA A 90 15.13 3.67 -6.06
N PHE A 91 14.68 2.87 -5.09
CA PHE A 91 14.69 3.18 -3.66
C PHE A 91 15.54 2.21 -2.84
N ALA A 92 16.08 1.14 -3.43
CA ALA A 92 16.97 0.18 -2.79
C ALA A 92 18.37 0.77 -2.53
N LYS A 93 18.45 1.69 -1.58
CA LYS A 93 19.68 2.42 -1.18
C LYS A 93 20.48 1.67 -0.12
N THR A 94 19.79 0.88 0.69
CA THR A 94 20.37 0.11 1.78
C THR A 94 20.83 -1.24 1.26
N GLU A 95 22.13 -1.53 1.41
CA GLU A 95 22.64 -2.88 1.18
C GLU A 95 22.09 -3.83 2.25
N GLY A 96 21.40 -4.89 1.82
CA GLY A 96 20.85 -5.90 2.73
C GLY A 96 19.47 -6.40 2.32
N THR A 97 18.83 -7.13 3.23
CA THR A 97 17.49 -7.70 3.02
C THR A 97 16.69 -7.62 4.32
N GLY A 98 15.38 -7.87 4.23
CA GLY A 98 14.50 -7.92 5.39
C GLY A 98 14.36 -6.57 6.09
N ASP A 99 14.38 -6.56 7.42
CA ASP A 99 14.08 -5.38 8.25
C ASP A 99 15.05 -4.20 8.02
N ALA A 100 16.22 -4.43 7.41
CA ALA A 100 17.15 -3.37 7.01
C ALA A 100 16.56 -2.41 5.96
N LEU A 101 15.62 -2.88 5.13
CA LEU A 101 14.99 -2.10 4.06
C LEU A 101 13.85 -1.20 4.55
N ILE A 102 13.59 -1.11 5.85
CA ILE A 102 12.42 -0.39 6.38
C ILE A 102 12.40 1.09 5.97
N HIS A 103 13.55 1.77 6.01
CA HIS A 103 13.60 3.19 5.65
C HIS A 103 13.45 3.40 4.15
N ASP A 104 14.05 2.55 3.34
CA ASP A 104 13.91 2.54 1.87
C ASP A 104 12.43 2.32 1.48
N ALA A 105 11.75 1.40 2.13
CA ALA A 105 10.32 1.13 1.90
C ALA A 105 9.43 2.31 2.34
N ILE A 106 9.74 2.95 3.47
CA ILE A 106 9.04 4.17 3.92
C ILE A 106 9.24 5.29 2.89
N GLU A 107 10.46 5.45 2.36
CA GLU A 107 10.75 6.49 1.36
C GLU A 107 10.00 6.25 0.04
N GLU A 108 9.88 5.00 -0.41
CA GLU A 108 9.11 4.69 -1.61
C GLU A 108 7.60 4.98 -1.41
N ILE A 109 7.07 4.75 -0.21
CA ILE A 109 5.68 5.11 0.13
C ILE A 109 5.50 6.63 0.18
N ASP A 110 6.45 7.37 0.75
CA ASP A 110 6.42 8.84 0.75
C ASP A 110 6.40 9.39 -0.69
N TRP A 111 7.25 8.84 -1.57
CA TRP A 111 7.22 9.15 -3.00
C TRP A 111 5.87 8.84 -3.63
N SER A 112 5.30 7.66 -3.37
CA SER A 112 3.99 7.25 -3.88
C SER A 112 2.89 8.25 -3.50
N VAL A 113 2.82 8.64 -2.22
CA VAL A 113 1.88 9.65 -1.73
C VAL A 113 2.10 10.98 -2.45
N GLY A 114 3.35 11.39 -2.62
CA GLY A 114 3.71 12.59 -3.38
C GLY A 114 3.20 12.56 -4.82
N GLU A 115 3.32 11.43 -5.53
CA GLU A 115 2.81 11.27 -6.90
C GLU A 115 1.28 11.29 -6.97
N VAL A 116 0.60 10.67 -6.00
CA VAL A 116 -0.87 10.73 -5.89
C VAL A 116 -1.34 12.17 -5.68
N LEU A 117 -0.73 12.91 -4.76
CA LEU A 117 -1.04 14.33 -4.51
C LEU A 117 -0.76 15.20 -5.74
N LYS A 118 0.32 14.95 -6.47
CA LYS A 118 0.60 15.62 -7.76
C LYS A 118 -0.49 15.33 -8.79
N ALA A 119 -1.00 14.10 -8.85
CA ALA A 119 -2.08 13.74 -9.77
C ALA A 119 -3.40 14.44 -9.42
N VAL A 120 -3.78 14.49 -8.14
CA VAL A 120 -4.93 15.27 -7.63
C VAL A 120 -4.81 16.74 -8.05
N LYS A 121 -3.64 17.36 -7.80
CA LYS A 121 -3.38 18.74 -8.18
C LYS A 121 -3.43 18.97 -9.69
N LYS A 122 -2.81 18.08 -10.48
CA LYS A 122 -2.80 18.16 -11.95
C LYS A 122 -4.19 17.95 -12.56
N ALA A 123 -5.04 17.17 -11.90
CA ALA A 123 -6.43 16.99 -12.31
C ALA A 123 -7.32 18.20 -11.99
N GLY A 124 -6.84 19.17 -11.19
CA GLY A 124 -7.59 20.39 -10.86
C GLY A 124 -8.62 20.21 -9.75
N ILE A 125 -8.52 19.13 -8.97
CA ILE A 125 -9.51 18.74 -7.94
C ILE A 125 -8.96 18.85 -6.51
N ASP A 126 -7.81 19.50 -6.32
CA ASP A 126 -7.10 19.56 -5.02
C ASP A 126 -7.93 20.19 -3.90
N GLU A 127 -8.64 21.28 -4.20
CA GLU A 127 -9.50 21.98 -3.25
C GLU A 127 -10.79 21.20 -2.92
N ASN A 128 -11.15 20.20 -3.73
CA ASN A 128 -12.35 19.38 -3.55
C ASN A 128 -12.01 17.90 -3.22
N THR A 129 -10.80 17.65 -2.69
CA THR A 129 -10.36 16.29 -2.33
C THR A 129 -9.90 16.26 -0.88
N LEU A 130 -10.60 15.50 -0.04
CA LEU A 130 -10.09 15.09 1.28
C LEU A 130 -9.12 13.92 1.12
N VAL A 131 -7.88 14.11 1.56
CA VAL A 131 -6.88 13.04 1.64
C VAL A 131 -6.65 12.69 3.10
N ILE A 132 -6.75 11.39 3.42
CA ILE A 132 -6.45 10.83 4.74
C ILE A 132 -5.31 9.84 4.56
N PHE A 133 -4.22 10.04 5.31
CA PHE A 133 -3.10 9.11 5.40
C PHE A 133 -3.05 8.57 6.83
N THR A 134 -3.03 7.24 6.98
CA THR A 134 -2.95 6.57 8.28
C THR A 134 -2.38 5.15 8.14
N SER A 135 -2.23 4.43 9.25
CA SER A 135 -1.76 3.04 9.32
C SER A 135 -2.88 2.08 9.77
N ASP A 136 -2.74 0.79 9.46
CA ASP A 136 -3.68 -0.27 9.88
C ASP A 136 -3.47 -0.73 11.33
N ASN A 137 -2.23 -0.62 11.83
CA ASN A 137 -1.78 -0.98 13.16
C ASN A 137 -0.38 -0.42 13.43
N GLY A 138 0.06 -0.50 14.69
CA GLY A 138 1.40 -0.08 15.07
C GLY A 138 2.52 -0.91 14.45
N ALA A 139 3.77 -0.46 14.62
CA ALA A 139 4.93 -1.00 13.93
C ALA A 139 5.14 -2.51 14.16
N ALA A 140 5.27 -3.31 13.10
CA ALA A 140 5.86 -4.64 13.20
C ALA A 140 7.40 -4.57 13.15
N VAL A 141 7.86 -3.71 12.24
CA VAL A 141 9.23 -3.25 11.96
C VAL A 141 9.20 -1.73 12.03
N GLY A 142 10.32 -1.10 12.39
CA GLY A 142 10.38 0.35 12.63
C GLY A 142 10.08 0.69 14.09
N SER A 143 9.57 1.89 14.32
CA SER A 143 9.44 2.47 15.66
C SER A 143 7.99 2.86 15.99
N SER A 144 7.56 2.52 17.20
CA SER A 144 6.33 3.05 17.82
C SER A 144 6.64 4.09 18.90
N LEU A 145 7.90 4.57 19.00
CA LEU A 145 8.28 5.56 20.01
C LEU A 145 7.45 6.84 19.87
N PRO A 146 7.10 7.51 20.98
CA PRO A 146 7.49 7.21 22.37
C PRO A 146 6.57 6.18 23.06
N PHE A 147 5.66 5.54 22.34
CA PHE A 147 4.61 4.73 22.92
C PHE A 147 5.07 3.32 23.31
N ARG A 148 4.36 2.75 24.28
CA ARG A 148 4.62 1.40 24.78
C ARG A 148 4.14 0.36 23.77
N SER A 149 4.97 -0.65 23.53
CA SER A 149 4.68 -1.83 22.70
C SER A 149 4.54 -1.54 21.20
N LYS A 150 4.02 -2.51 20.43
CA LYS A 150 4.00 -2.52 18.96
C LYS A 150 2.87 -3.40 18.40
N LYS A 151 2.86 -3.70 17.09
CA LYS A 151 1.84 -4.54 16.42
C LYS A 151 1.37 -5.73 17.27
N GLY A 152 0.06 -5.90 17.38
CA GLY A 152 -0.57 -7.00 18.12
C GLY A 152 -0.78 -6.74 19.63
N SER A 153 -0.39 -5.55 20.11
CA SER A 153 -0.66 -5.12 21.49
C SER A 153 -1.84 -4.15 21.56
N VAL A 154 -2.47 -4.09 22.74
CA VAL A 154 -3.52 -3.10 23.08
C VAL A 154 -2.97 -1.79 23.66
N TYR A 155 -1.66 -1.70 23.87
CA TYR A 155 -1.01 -0.45 24.27
C TYR A 155 -0.88 0.50 23.07
N ASP A 156 -0.77 1.81 23.32
CA ASP A 156 -0.67 2.86 22.29
C ASP A 156 0.26 2.49 21.13
N GLY A 157 1.42 1.90 21.38
CA GLY A 157 2.35 1.57 20.29
C GLY A 157 1.86 0.51 19.30
N GLY A 158 0.77 -0.22 19.62
CA GLY A 158 0.13 -1.18 18.74
C GLY A 158 -1.16 -0.72 18.04
N ILE A 159 -1.78 0.37 18.51
CA ILE A 159 -3.10 0.84 18.03
C ILE A 159 -3.20 2.36 17.78
N ARG A 160 -2.19 3.13 18.18
CA ARG A 160 -2.17 4.59 18.02
C ARG A 160 -1.29 4.94 16.83
N GLU A 161 -1.93 5.39 15.76
CA GLU A 161 -1.29 5.53 14.46
C GLU A 161 -0.97 6.98 14.10
N PRO A 162 0.05 7.22 13.26
CA PRO A 162 0.20 8.51 12.60
C PRO A 162 -1.01 8.75 11.69
N THR A 163 -1.65 9.91 11.80
CA THR A 163 -2.77 10.27 10.93
C THR A 163 -2.62 11.71 10.48
N VAL A 164 -2.69 11.92 9.16
CA VAL A 164 -2.70 13.24 8.53
C VAL A 164 -3.95 13.34 7.65
N MET A 165 -4.69 14.43 7.83
CA MET A 165 -5.84 14.77 6.99
C MET A 165 -5.56 16.09 6.30
N ARG A 166 -5.82 16.16 4.99
CA ARG A 166 -5.62 17.34 4.17
C ARG A 166 -6.82 17.58 3.29
N TRP A 167 -7.37 18.78 3.39
CA TRP A 167 -8.39 19.31 2.48
C TRP A 167 -8.22 20.82 2.38
N PRO A 168 -7.59 21.34 1.30
CA PRO A 168 -7.39 22.77 1.11
C PRO A 168 -8.70 23.54 1.26
N ASP A 169 -8.64 24.74 1.85
CA ASP A 169 -9.77 25.62 2.15
C ASP A 169 -10.86 25.07 3.09
N HIS A 170 -10.70 23.85 3.62
CA HIS A 170 -11.64 23.26 4.58
C HIS A 170 -10.95 22.85 5.89
N ILE A 171 -9.75 22.28 5.81
CA ILE A 171 -8.90 21.97 6.97
C ILE A 171 -7.78 23.02 7.05
N PRO A 172 -7.69 23.82 8.12
CA PRO A 172 -6.64 24.81 8.23
C PRO A 172 -5.24 24.17 8.23
N ALA A 173 -4.33 24.72 7.43
CA ALA A 173 -2.98 24.20 7.29
C ALA A 173 -2.17 24.31 8.60
N GLY A 174 -1.26 23.35 8.81
CA GLY A 174 -0.32 23.37 9.94
C GLY A 174 -0.95 23.19 11.32
N GLN A 175 -2.21 22.73 11.39
CA GLN A 175 -2.89 22.49 12.65
C GLN A 175 -2.60 21.13 13.24
N ARG A 176 -2.76 21.03 14.56
CA ARG A 176 -2.73 19.78 15.32
C ARG A 176 -4.10 19.54 15.94
N CYS A 177 -4.69 18.39 15.66
CA CYS A 177 -5.87 17.91 16.36
C CYS A 177 -5.43 17.03 17.55
N THR A 178 -6.00 17.26 18.73
CA THR A 178 -5.77 16.46 19.94
C THR A 178 -6.97 15.61 20.33
N GLU A 179 -8.06 15.69 19.57
CA GLU A 179 -9.25 14.87 19.79
C GLU A 179 -8.96 13.41 19.51
N VAL A 180 -9.68 12.54 20.21
CA VAL A 180 -9.64 11.10 19.94
C VAL A 180 -10.43 10.83 18.67
N ALA A 181 -9.78 10.15 17.72
CA ALA A 181 -10.37 9.69 16.47
C ALA A 181 -10.12 8.19 16.30
N ALA A 182 -10.99 7.53 15.54
CA ALA A 182 -10.87 6.14 15.14
C ALA A 182 -11.26 5.99 13.67
N THR A 183 -10.65 5.03 12.99
CA THR A 183 -10.89 4.65 11.59
C THR A 183 -11.83 3.47 11.48
#